data_AF-A0A7Y4KFI9-F1
#
_entry.id   AF-A0A7Y4KFI9-F1
#
_cell.length_a   1.000
_cell.length_b   1.000
_cell.length_c   1.000
_cell.angle_alpha   90.00
_cell.angle_beta   90.00
_cell.angle_gamma   90.00
#
_symmetry.space_group_name_H-M   'P 1'
#
loop_
_entity.id
_entity.type
_entity.pdbx_description
1 polymer ?
#
loop_
_entity_poly.entity_id
_entity_poly.type
_entity_poly.pdbx_seq_one_letter_code
_entity_poly.pdbx_strand_id
1 'polypeptide(L)'
;MSDVDFGRAMGASCALHPGREATGTCARCGNFTCDACSLNGTSPRCPTCRERAGAPFPLDRETWTFSKLWDVCWVVFQREWGMLSLAVLIYLGAAFGAQLLINVATGIGAALDSGAVAVVLSLVALVAQQLVQGLVQLGLLRVCFDVLHGGRVDVARLFSQMHKAVPYVLTMLLVYAIVLVPLIILGGLGFLAVMGTGLLSGIHLGADPSARQVFDALAPILGVLTLGGLVATVPLAYLLLPLYLVQPELAYDDVAPSPVEVLRRSWAAARGQRLSIMGVALMAGLIIMAGFLVCCVGVIPGMALAQLLIAGMFLALRAPRDEATESFPG
;
A
#
# COMPACT_ATOMS: atom_id res chain seq x y z
N MET A 1 0.53 63.75 1.37
CA MET A 1 -0.13 62.99 2.46
C MET A 1 -1.08 62.04 1.78
N SER A 2 -0.68 60.77 1.69
CA SER A 2 -1.45 59.69 1.10
C SER A 2 -2.41 59.14 2.14
N ASP A 3 -3.72 59.19 1.85
CA ASP A 3 -4.74 58.48 2.62
C ASP A 3 -4.44 56.98 2.57
N VAL A 4 -3.86 56.48 3.65
CA VAL A 4 -3.62 55.06 3.84
C VAL A 4 -4.94 54.47 4.35
N ASP A 5 -5.66 53.85 3.43
CA ASP A 5 -6.98 53.24 3.61
C ASP A 5 -6.87 51.97 4.49
N PHE A 6 -6.64 52.17 5.81
CA PHE A 6 -6.53 51.10 6.82
C PHE A 6 -7.85 50.38 7.13
N GLY A 7 -8.93 50.70 6.42
CA GLY A 7 -10.28 50.18 6.66
C GLY A 7 -10.68 48.96 5.83
N ARG A 8 -9.91 48.55 4.81
CA ARG A 8 -10.16 47.27 4.14
C ARG A 8 -9.67 46.17 5.06
N ALA A 9 -10.62 45.39 5.59
CA ALA A 9 -10.33 44.11 6.22
C ALA A 9 -9.26 43.40 5.38
N MET A 10 -8.11 43.08 5.98
CA MET A 10 -7.04 42.31 5.34
C MET A 10 -7.49 40.86 5.15
N GLY A 11 -8.60 40.67 4.41
CA GLY A 11 -9.03 39.39 3.92
C GLY A 11 -8.00 38.89 2.91
N ALA A 12 -7.76 37.59 2.92
CA ALA A 12 -6.91 36.98 1.91
C ALA A 12 -7.48 37.28 0.51
N SER A 13 -6.63 37.65 -0.44
CA SER A 13 -7.03 37.90 -1.83
C SER A 13 -6.85 36.65 -2.67
N CYS A 14 -7.69 36.50 -3.70
CA CYS A 14 -7.56 35.39 -4.64
C CYS A 14 -6.21 35.47 -5.38
N ALA A 15 -5.46 34.36 -5.42
CA ALA A 15 -4.14 34.31 -6.03
C ALA A 15 -4.15 34.58 -7.56
N LEU A 16 -5.27 34.28 -8.22
CA LEU A 16 -5.46 34.56 -9.66
C LEU A 16 -6.14 35.90 -9.91
N HIS A 17 -6.87 36.43 -8.94
CA HIS A 17 -7.63 37.67 -9.05
C HIS A 17 -7.36 38.57 -7.84
N PRO A 18 -6.23 39.32 -7.81
CA PRO A 18 -5.80 40.08 -6.62
C PRO A 18 -6.81 41.13 -6.13
N GLY A 19 -7.70 41.60 -7.01
CA GLY A 19 -8.77 42.54 -6.68
C GLY A 19 -10.05 41.89 -6.12
N ARG A 20 -10.10 40.57 -5.96
CA ARG A 20 -11.24 39.85 -5.39
C ARG A 20 -10.87 39.20 -4.07
N GLU A 21 -11.76 39.34 -3.09
CA GLU A 21 -11.65 38.65 -1.81
C GLU A 21 -11.70 37.13 -2.04
N ALA A 22 -10.89 36.39 -1.29
CA ALA A 22 -10.87 34.94 -1.33
C ALA A 22 -12.01 34.38 -0.50
N THR A 23 -12.80 33.49 -1.11
CA THR A 23 -13.91 32.80 -0.46
C THR A 23 -13.55 31.37 -0.04
N GLY A 24 -12.39 30.87 -0.49
CA GLY A 24 -11.85 29.58 -0.08
C GLY A 24 -10.39 29.42 -0.45
N THR A 25 -9.88 28.20 -0.30
CA THR A 25 -8.55 27.80 -0.76
C THR A 25 -8.65 26.62 -1.71
N CYS A 26 -7.79 26.59 -2.72
CA CYS A 26 -7.70 25.47 -3.63
C CYS A 26 -7.21 24.23 -2.89
N ALA A 27 -8.00 23.15 -2.89
CA ALA A 27 -7.66 21.88 -2.25
C ALA A 27 -6.39 21.21 -2.80
N ARG A 28 -5.91 21.64 -3.98
CA ARG A 28 -4.68 21.12 -4.61
C ARG A 28 -3.46 21.97 -4.29
N CYS A 29 -3.45 23.25 -4.65
CA CYS A 29 -2.26 24.09 -4.48
C CYS A 29 -2.28 24.96 -3.23
N GLY A 30 -3.34 24.94 -2.42
CA GLY A 30 -3.49 25.77 -1.22
C GLY A 30 -3.70 27.27 -1.47
N ASN A 31 -3.63 27.71 -2.73
CA ASN A 31 -3.83 29.13 -3.06
C ASN A 31 -5.26 29.57 -2.74
N PHE A 32 -5.39 30.78 -2.22
CA PHE A 32 -6.67 31.45 -2.04
C PHE A 32 -7.42 31.60 -3.38
N THR A 33 -8.71 31.27 -3.37
CA THR A 33 -9.61 31.30 -4.53
C THR A 33 -10.84 32.15 -4.24
N CYS A 34 -11.24 32.99 -5.18
CA CYS A 34 -12.56 33.66 -5.15
C CYS A 34 -13.65 32.76 -5.75
N ASP A 35 -14.92 33.17 -5.61
CA ASP A 35 -16.07 32.41 -6.11
C ASP A 35 -15.99 32.07 -7.59
N ALA A 36 -15.51 32.98 -8.43
CA ALA A 36 -15.35 32.67 -9.85
C ALA A 36 -14.32 31.56 -10.10
N CYS A 37 -13.22 31.53 -9.34
CA CYS A 37 -12.22 30.47 -9.45
C CYS A 37 -12.74 29.13 -8.93
N SER A 38 -13.54 29.14 -7.86
CA SER A 38 -14.19 27.95 -7.29
C SER A 38 -15.49 27.57 -7.98
N LEU A 39 -15.88 28.23 -9.08
CA LEU A 39 -17.17 28.03 -9.77
C LEU A 39 -18.35 28.15 -8.80
N ASN A 40 -18.40 29.26 -8.05
CA ASN A 40 -19.36 29.54 -6.98
C ASN A 40 -19.38 28.42 -5.92
N GLY A 41 -18.19 27.93 -5.54
CA GLY A 41 -18.03 26.85 -4.55
C GLY A 41 -18.26 25.43 -5.07
N THR A 42 -18.71 25.24 -6.32
CA THR A 42 -18.93 23.91 -6.89
C THR A 42 -17.64 23.14 -7.18
N SER A 43 -16.51 23.85 -7.29
CA SER A 43 -15.20 23.25 -7.53
C SER A 43 -14.24 23.53 -6.37
N PRO A 44 -13.66 22.49 -5.75
CA PRO A 44 -12.66 22.66 -4.70
C PRO A 44 -11.27 23.06 -5.25
N ARG A 45 -11.12 23.26 -6.57
CA ARG A 45 -9.82 23.46 -7.23
C ARG A 45 -9.81 24.75 -8.05
N CYS A 46 -8.68 25.46 -8.05
CA CYS A 46 -8.50 26.62 -8.93
C CYS A 46 -8.43 26.19 -10.41
N PRO A 47 -8.68 27.09 -11.37
CA PRO A 47 -8.67 26.80 -12.81
C PRO A 47 -7.40 26.05 -13.26
N THR A 48 -6.21 26.55 -12.92
CA THR A 48 -4.94 25.91 -13.27
C THR A 48 -4.80 24.50 -12.69
N CYS A 49 -5.29 24.29 -11.45
CA CYS A 49 -5.26 22.98 -10.81
C CYS A 49 -6.31 22.02 -11.37
N ARG A 50 -7.43 22.52 -11.90
CA ARG A 50 -8.43 21.74 -12.62
C ARG A 50 -7.91 21.28 -13.97
N GLU A 51 -7.34 22.19 -14.75
CA GLU A 51 -6.71 21.86 -16.04
C GLU A 51 -5.65 20.77 -15.86
N ARG A 52 -4.83 20.88 -14.81
CA ARG A 52 -3.84 19.85 -14.46
C ARG A 52 -4.42 18.61 -13.78
N ALA A 53 -5.67 18.62 -13.31
CA ALA A 53 -6.25 17.47 -12.62
C ALA A 53 -6.74 16.39 -13.60
N GLY A 54 -6.98 16.77 -14.86
CA GLY A 54 -7.20 15.84 -15.97
C GLY A 54 -5.92 15.51 -16.74
N ALA A 55 -4.77 16.04 -16.33
CA ALA A 55 -3.51 15.69 -16.98
C ALA A 55 -3.17 14.23 -16.62
N PRO A 56 -2.98 13.34 -17.62
CA PRO A 56 -2.61 11.97 -17.37
C PRO A 56 -1.27 11.91 -16.63
N PHE A 57 -1.07 10.84 -15.85
CA PHE A 57 0.23 10.55 -15.27
C PHE A 57 1.31 10.55 -16.38
N PRO A 58 2.47 11.20 -16.19
CA PRO A 58 3.41 11.47 -17.29
C PRO A 58 4.13 10.23 -17.83
N LEU A 59 3.91 9.05 -17.25
CA LEU A 59 4.48 7.79 -17.69
C LEU A 59 3.36 6.85 -18.10
N ASP A 60 3.57 6.14 -19.20
CA ASP A 60 2.71 5.08 -19.67
C ASP A 60 3.46 3.74 -19.69
N ARG A 61 2.75 2.67 -20.04
CA ARG A 61 3.28 1.30 -20.02
C ARG A 61 4.46 1.08 -20.97
N GLU A 62 4.60 1.88 -22.02
CA GLU A 62 5.64 1.77 -23.05
C GLU A 62 6.82 2.70 -22.76
N THR A 63 6.57 3.85 -22.15
CA THR A 63 7.57 4.90 -21.93
C THR A 63 8.20 4.90 -20.54
N TRP A 64 7.61 4.16 -19.58
CA TRP A 64 8.12 4.10 -18.22
C TRP A 64 9.43 3.32 -18.12
N THR A 65 10.30 3.81 -17.24
CA THR A 65 11.52 3.13 -16.78
C THR A 65 11.70 3.44 -15.30
N PHE A 66 12.48 2.64 -14.57
CA PHE A 66 12.74 2.91 -13.16
C PHE A 66 13.33 4.31 -12.92
N SER A 67 14.27 4.76 -13.77
CA SER A 67 14.87 6.09 -13.65
C SER A 67 13.82 7.20 -13.77
N LYS A 68 12.99 7.17 -14.82
CA LYS A 68 11.93 8.18 -15.02
C LYS A 68 10.91 8.14 -13.89
N LEU A 69 10.55 6.95 -13.40
CA LEU A 69 9.65 6.79 -12.27
C LEU A 69 10.26 7.41 -11.00
N TRP A 70 11.54 7.14 -10.74
CA TRP A 70 12.27 7.72 -9.63
C TRP A 70 12.29 9.24 -9.72
N ASP A 71 12.61 9.82 -10.88
CA ASP A 71 12.67 11.27 -11.07
C ASP A 71 11.32 11.95 -10.77
N VAL A 72 10.21 11.35 -11.25
CA VAL A 72 8.86 11.84 -10.97
C VAL A 72 8.52 11.72 -9.47
N CYS A 73 8.72 10.54 -8.88
CA CYS A 73 8.40 10.30 -7.48
C CYS A 73 9.28 11.12 -6.52
N TRP A 74 10.56 11.32 -6.85
CA TRP A 74 11.52 12.05 -6.02
C TRP A 74 11.20 13.54 -5.93
N VAL A 75 10.87 14.19 -7.05
CA VAL A 75 10.45 15.61 -7.06
C VAL A 75 9.17 15.80 -6.23
N VAL A 76 8.21 14.88 -6.38
CA VAL A 76 6.96 14.90 -5.62
C VAL A 76 7.22 14.65 -4.13
N PHE A 77 8.09 13.70 -3.80
CA PHE A 77 8.50 13.41 -2.43
C PHE A 77 9.17 14.62 -1.79
N GLN A 78 10.15 15.25 -2.44
CA GLN A 78 10.83 16.45 -1.90
C GLN A 78 9.86 17.59 -1.58
N ARG A 79 8.79 17.74 -2.36
CA ARG A 79 7.77 18.76 -2.12
C ARG A 79 6.94 18.50 -0.86
N GLU A 80 6.58 17.24 -0.60
CA GLU A 80 5.58 16.86 0.41
C GLU A 80 6.14 15.89 1.49
N TRP A 81 7.46 15.76 1.62
CA TRP A 81 8.10 14.70 2.42
C TRP A 81 7.61 14.69 3.87
N GLY A 82 7.43 15.86 4.48
CA GLY A 82 6.97 15.99 5.87
C GLY A 82 5.56 15.46 6.07
N MET A 83 4.63 15.83 5.18
CA MET A 83 3.24 15.39 5.27
C MET A 83 3.06 13.92 4.88
N LEU A 84 3.82 13.43 3.90
CA LEU A 84 3.86 12.01 3.57
C LEU A 84 4.42 11.18 4.74
N SER A 85 5.47 11.66 5.40
CA SER A 85 6.04 11.03 6.59
C SER A 85 5.03 11.00 7.74
N LEU A 86 4.26 12.08 7.94
CA LEU A 86 3.16 12.11 8.91
C LEU A 86 2.07 11.08 8.57
N ALA A 87 1.69 10.93 7.30
CA ALA A 87 0.73 9.91 6.88
C ALA A 87 1.23 8.49 7.16
N VAL A 88 2.53 8.22 6.91
CA VAL A 88 3.17 6.94 7.28
C VAL A 88 3.22 6.75 8.80
N LEU A 89 3.50 7.80 9.58
CA LEU A 89 3.51 7.73 11.03
C LEU A 89 2.13 7.34 11.59
N ILE A 90 1.05 7.89 11.01
CA ILE A 90 -0.32 7.51 11.34
C ILE A 90 -0.61 6.06 10.97
N TYR A 91 -0.14 5.60 9.79
CA TYR A 91 -0.23 4.20 9.40
C TYR A 91 0.49 3.27 10.39
N LEU A 92 1.71 3.60 10.79
CA LEU A 92 2.46 2.83 11.79
C LEU A 92 1.76 2.85 13.15
N GLY A 93 1.24 4.00 13.58
CA GLY A 93 0.46 4.13 14.82
C GLY A 93 -0.78 3.24 14.81
N ALA A 94 -1.53 3.20 13.70
CA ALA A 94 -2.67 2.30 13.53
C ALA A 94 -2.26 0.82 13.53
N ALA A 95 -1.15 0.48 12.88
CA ALA A 95 -0.63 -0.89 12.84
C ALA A 95 -0.18 -1.38 14.23
N PHE A 96 0.57 -0.55 14.98
CA PHE A 96 0.98 -0.85 16.35
C PHE A 96 -0.23 -0.92 17.30
N GLY A 97 -1.18 0.00 17.16
CA GLY A 97 -2.42 -0.03 17.93
C GLY A 97 -3.23 -1.32 17.70
N ALA A 98 -3.34 -1.75 16.45
CA ALA A 98 -4.01 -3.01 16.12
C ALA A 98 -3.25 -4.25 16.64
N GLN A 99 -1.91 -4.22 16.64
CA GLN A 99 -1.09 -5.28 17.24
C GLN A 99 -1.25 -5.37 18.76
N LEU A 100 -1.37 -4.23 19.46
CA LEU A 100 -1.63 -4.20 20.90
C LEU A 100 -2.97 -4.86 21.25
N LEU A 101 -4.01 -4.67 20.43
CA LEU A 101 -5.31 -5.33 20.62
C LEU A 101 -5.20 -6.86 20.57
N ILE A 102 -4.36 -7.40 19.67
CA ILE A 102 -4.09 -8.84 19.63
C ILE A 102 -3.40 -9.30 20.91
N ASN A 103 -2.37 -8.61 21.35
CA ASN A 103 -1.62 -8.98 22.55
C ASN A 103 -2.53 -9.01 23.79
N VAL A 104 -3.45 -8.03 23.90
CA VAL A 104 -4.47 -8.00 24.96
C VAL A 104 -5.44 -9.17 24.83
N ALA A 105 -5.97 -9.44 23.63
CA ALA A 105 -6.89 -10.55 23.39
C ALA A 105 -6.27 -11.91 23.72
N THR A 106 -5.01 -12.13 23.33
CA THR A 106 -4.25 -13.36 23.68
C THR A 106 -3.98 -13.45 25.17
N GLY A 107 -3.71 -12.33 25.84
CA GLY A 107 -3.50 -12.29 27.29
C GLY A 107 -4.75 -12.65 28.08
N ILE A 108 -5.92 -12.17 27.65
CA ILE A 108 -7.22 -12.54 28.24
C ILE A 108 -7.50 -14.03 28.04
N GLY A 109 -7.26 -14.56 26.83
CA GLY A 109 -7.43 -15.98 26.53
C GLY A 109 -6.59 -16.87 27.44
N ALA A 110 -5.32 -16.49 27.68
CA ALA A 110 -4.44 -17.19 28.60
C ALA A 110 -4.92 -17.11 30.06
N ALA A 111 -5.48 -15.98 30.49
CA ALA A 111 -5.99 -15.80 31.84
C ALA A 111 -7.25 -16.64 32.16
N LEU A 112 -8.03 -17.02 31.14
CA LEU A 112 -9.25 -17.83 31.28
C LEU A 112 -9.00 -19.34 31.25
N ASP A 113 -7.75 -19.79 31.08
CA ASP A 113 -7.33 -21.19 30.97
C ASP A 113 -8.13 -22.03 29.96
N SER A 114 -8.71 -21.38 28.96
CA SER A 114 -9.49 -22.01 27.90
C SER A 114 -8.79 -21.83 26.55
N GLY A 115 -8.12 -22.90 26.10
CA GLY A 115 -7.46 -22.91 24.79
C GLY A 115 -8.41 -22.58 23.64
N ALA A 116 -9.67 -23.03 23.71
CA ALA A 116 -10.67 -22.75 22.68
C ALA A 116 -11.00 -21.25 22.59
N VAL A 117 -11.22 -20.59 23.74
CA VAL A 117 -11.49 -19.14 23.78
C VAL A 117 -10.27 -18.35 23.30
N ALA A 118 -9.06 -18.75 23.69
CA ALA A 118 -7.83 -18.13 23.23
C ALA A 118 -7.67 -18.21 21.71
N VAL A 119 -7.94 -19.37 21.10
CA VAL A 119 -7.88 -19.55 19.64
C VAL A 119 -8.91 -18.69 18.92
N VAL A 120 -10.17 -18.69 19.37
CA VAL A 120 -11.23 -17.89 18.74
C VAL A 120 -10.94 -16.39 18.84
N LEU A 121 -10.55 -15.89 20.02
CA LEU A 121 -10.18 -14.48 20.19
C LEU A 121 -8.97 -14.09 19.33
N SER A 122 -7.97 -14.98 19.22
CA SER A 122 -6.80 -14.74 18.37
C SER A 122 -7.17 -14.63 16.89
N LEU A 123 -8.05 -15.51 16.40
CA LEU A 123 -8.53 -15.46 15.01
C LEU A 123 -9.32 -14.18 14.72
N VAL A 124 -10.22 -13.80 15.61
CA VAL A 124 -11.01 -12.55 15.46
C VAL A 124 -10.09 -11.33 15.49
N ALA A 125 -9.14 -11.28 16.43
CA ALA A 125 -8.20 -10.18 16.55
C ALA A 125 -7.25 -10.09 15.34
N LEU A 126 -6.82 -11.22 14.78
CA LEU A 126 -6.03 -11.28 13.55
C LEU A 126 -6.79 -10.69 12.36
N VAL A 127 -8.06 -11.10 12.16
CA VAL A 127 -8.89 -10.57 11.07
C VAL A 127 -9.12 -9.07 11.25
N ALA A 128 -9.43 -8.63 12.47
CA ALA A 128 -9.62 -7.22 12.78
C ALA A 128 -8.35 -6.41 12.51
N GLN A 129 -7.18 -6.90 12.91
CA GLN A 129 -5.89 -6.24 12.65
C GLN A 129 -5.63 -6.10 11.15
N GLN A 130 -5.81 -7.18 10.38
CA GLN A 130 -5.57 -7.14 8.94
C GLN A 130 -6.52 -6.19 8.22
N LEU A 131 -7.76 -6.07 8.71
CA LEU A 131 -8.74 -5.13 8.21
C LEU A 131 -8.32 -3.68 8.50
N VAL A 132 -7.96 -3.36 9.75
CA VAL A 132 -7.54 -2.01 10.15
C VAL A 132 -6.27 -1.59 9.40
N GLN A 133 -5.23 -2.44 9.42
CA GLN A 133 -3.96 -2.15 8.74
C GLN A 133 -4.17 -1.98 7.23
N GLY A 134 -4.97 -2.87 6.63
CA GLY A 134 -5.33 -2.82 5.22
C GLY A 134 -6.05 -1.55 4.80
N LEU A 135 -7.07 -1.13 5.57
CA LEU A 135 -7.84 0.08 5.29
C LEU A 135 -6.98 1.33 5.36
N VAL A 136 -6.13 1.46 6.37
CA VAL A 136 -5.23 2.61 6.49
C VAL A 136 -4.18 2.60 5.37
N GLN A 137 -3.73 1.41 4.94
CA GLN A 137 -2.85 1.28 3.78
C GLN A 137 -3.52 1.71 2.47
N LEU A 138 -4.81 1.38 2.25
CA LEU A 138 -5.57 1.89 1.11
C LEU A 138 -5.69 3.43 1.16
N GLY A 139 -5.93 3.99 2.34
CA GLY A 139 -5.93 5.43 2.56
C GLY A 139 -4.58 6.07 2.20
N LEU A 140 -3.48 5.45 2.61
CA LEU A 140 -2.13 5.93 2.31
C LEU A 140 -1.83 5.89 0.81
N LEU A 141 -2.21 4.82 0.11
CA LEU A 141 -2.09 4.73 -1.35
C LEU A 141 -2.94 5.78 -2.06
N ARG A 142 -4.16 6.05 -1.56
CA ARG A 142 -5.02 7.13 -2.07
C ARG A 142 -4.34 8.50 -1.97
N VAL A 143 -3.74 8.81 -0.82
CA VAL A 143 -2.96 10.03 -0.62
C VAL A 143 -1.77 10.09 -1.59
N CYS A 144 -1.07 8.98 -1.79
CA CYS A 144 0.03 8.90 -2.76
C CYS A 144 -0.46 9.20 -4.19
N PHE A 145 -1.60 8.65 -4.61
CA PHE A 145 -2.19 8.95 -5.92
C PHE A 145 -2.57 10.42 -6.05
N ASP A 146 -3.22 11.00 -5.05
CA ASP A 146 -3.59 12.41 -5.06
C ASP A 146 -2.33 13.29 -5.25
N VAL A 147 -1.25 12.97 -4.54
CA VAL A 147 0.02 13.70 -4.56
C VAL A 147 0.78 13.52 -5.88
N LEU A 148 0.73 12.34 -6.49
CA LEU A 148 1.29 12.05 -7.82
C LEU A 148 0.53 12.78 -8.95
N HIS A 149 -0.79 12.97 -8.80
CA HIS A 149 -1.56 13.86 -9.67
C HIS A 149 -1.36 15.36 -9.34
N GLY A 150 -0.40 15.66 -8.46
CA GLY A 150 0.01 16.99 -8.06
C GLY A 150 -0.91 17.66 -7.03
N GLY A 151 -1.74 16.88 -6.35
CA GLY A 151 -2.41 17.24 -5.09
C GLY A 151 -1.43 17.55 -3.96
N ARG A 152 -1.95 18.15 -2.89
CA ARG A 152 -1.28 18.22 -1.59
C ARG A 152 -1.69 17.03 -0.75
N VAL A 153 -0.82 16.66 0.19
CA VAL A 153 -1.15 15.61 1.16
C VAL A 153 -2.26 16.10 2.09
N ASP A 154 -3.36 15.36 2.13
CA ASP A 154 -4.45 15.58 3.06
C ASP A 154 -4.62 14.32 3.92
N VAL A 155 -4.21 14.43 5.19
CA VAL A 155 -4.24 13.33 6.15
C VAL A 155 -5.67 12.87 6.46
N ALA A 156 -6.66 13.75 6.37
CA ALA A 156 -8.06 13.38 6.60
C ALA A 156 -8.53 12.35 5.56
N ARG A 157 -7.93 12.35 4.36
CA ARG A 157 -8.25 11.38 3.30
C ARG A 157 -7.79 9.96 3.61
N LEU A 158 -6.88 9.75 4.57
CA LEU A 158 -6.49 8.41 5.01
C LEU A 158 -7.72 7.59 5.46
N PHE A 159 -8.71 8.25 6.07
CA PHE A 159 -9.91 7.59 6.57
C PHE A 159 -11.09 7.63 5.58
N SER A 160 -10.96 8.32 4.44
CA SER A 160 -12.03 8.41 3.43
C SER A 160 -12.41 7.04 2.84
N GLN A 161 -11.51 6.07 2.90
CA GLN A 161 -11.67 4.74 2.31
C GLN A 161 -12.39 3.73 3.21
N MET A 162 -12.86 4.11 4.40
CA MET A 162 -13.55 3.17 5.31
C MET A 162 -14.79 2.52 4.70
N HIS A 163 -15.49 3.22 3.79
CA HIS A 163 -16.64 2.66 3.07
C HIS A 163 -16.28 1.46 2.17
N LYS A 164 -15.00 1.26 1.85
CA LYS A 164 -14.49 0.13 1.07
C LYS A 164 -14.07 -1.08 1.91
N ALA A 165 -14.36 -1.09 3.22
CA ALA A 165 -14.01 -2.19 4.10
C ALA A 165 -14.54 -3.54 3.62
N VAL A 166 -15.81 -3.61 3.21
CA VAL A 166 -16.42 -4.87 2.76
C VAL A 166 -15.79 -5.38 1.45
N PRO A 167 -15.67 -4.59 0.37
CA PRO A 167 -14.94 -5.01 -0.83
C PRO A 167 -13.49 -5.42 -0.56
N TYR A 168 -12.80 -4.70 0.34
CA TYR A 168 -11.43 -5.03 0.74
C TYR A 168 -11.36 -6.41 1.39
N VAL A 169 -12.22 -6.69 2.37
CA VAL A 169 -12.27 -7.98 3.07
C VAL A 169 -12.56 -9.11 2.10
N LEU A 170 -13.55 -8.95 1.22
CA LEU A 170 -13.88 -9.97 0.22
C LEU A 170 -12.71 -10.23 -0.73
N THR A 171 -12.02 -9.19 -1.16
CA THR A 171 -10.84 -9.32 -2.03
C THR A 171 -9.68 -9.98 -1.30
N MET A 172 -9.44 -9.64 -0.03
CA MET A 172 -8.39 -10.27 0.77
C MET A 172 -8.68 -11.72 1.09
N LEU A 173 -9.94 -12.09 1.38
CA LEU A 173 -10.34 -13.50 1.55
C LEU A 173 -10.10 -14.30 0.26
N LEU A 174 -10.42 -13.73 -0.89
CA LEU A 174 -10.14 -14.36 -2.19
C LEU A 174 -8.63 -14.52 -2.43
N VAL A 175 -7.84 -13.48 -2.17
CA VAL A 175 -6.37 -13.52 -2.27
C VAL A 175 -5.79 -14.57 -1.32
N TYR A 176 -6.27 -14.62 -0.08
CA TYR A 176 -5.85 -15.64 0.89
C TYR A 176 -6.21 -17.04 0.41
N ALA A 177 -7.40 -17.28 -0.14
CA ALA A 177 -7.74 -18.59 -0.70
C ALA A 177 -6.79 -18.96 -1.86
N ILE A 178 -6.49 -18.03 -2.76
CA ILE A 178 -5.60 -18.25 -3.91
C ILE A 178 -4.16 -18.56 -3.49
N VAL A 179 -3.66 -17.95 -2.40
CA VAL A 179 -2.28 -18.15 -1.93
C VAL A 179 -2.18 -19.31 -0.95
N LEU A 180 -3.08 -19.39 0.01
CA LEU A 180 -3.04 -20.36 1.11
C LEU A 180 -3.33 -21.78 0.60
N VAL A 181 -4.28 -21.96 -0.32
CA VAL A 181 -4.61 -23.31 -0.82
C VAL A 181 -3.40 -23.97 -1.52
N PRO A 182 -2.71 -23.33 -2.48
CA PRO A 182 -1.48 -23.88 -3.05
C PRO A 182 -0.38 -24.09 -2.02
N LEU A 183 -0.21 -23.18 -1.04
CA LEU A 183 0.80 -23.35 0.02
C LEU A 183 0.49 -24.55 0.92
N ILE A 184 -0.78 -24.79 1.28
CA ILE A 184 -1.19 -25.97 2.05
C ILE A 184 -0.93 -27.24 1.25
N ILE A 185 -1.25 -27.24 -0.05
CA ILE A 185 -0.99 -28.39 -0.93
C ILE A 185 0.51 -28.66 -1.04
N LEU A 186 1.32 -27.63 -1.32
CA LEU A 186 2.78 -27.75 -1.41
C LEU A 186 3.40 -28.18 -0.09
N GLY A 187 2.96 -27.62 1.04
CA GLY A 187 3.42 -27.98 2.37
C GLY A 187 3.05 -29.42 2.74
N GLY A 188 1.83 -29.85 2.44
CA GLY A 188 1.38 -31.22 2.65
C GLY A 188 2.16 -32.23 1.80
N LEU A 189 2.37 -31.93 0.51
CA LEU A 189 3.18 -32.77 -0.39
C LEU A 189 4.65 -32.82 0.05
N GLY A 190 5.23 -31.68 0.45
CA GLY A 190 6.58 -31.62 0.98
C GLY A 190 6.74 -32.43 2.26
N PHE A 191 5.79 -32.33 3.18
CA PHE A 191 5.76 -33.12 4.41
C PHE A 191 5.68 -34.63 4.11
N LEU A 192 4.79 -35.05 3.20
CA LEU A 192 4.67 -36.44 2.77
C LEU A 192 5.96 -36.96 2.11
N ALA A 193 6.63 -36.15 1.28
CA ALA A 193 7.90 -36.52 0.67
C ALA A 193 9.02 -36.71 1.72
N VAL A 194 9.09 -35.82 2.72
CA VAL A 194 10.06 -35.95 3.83
C VAL A 194 9.76 -37.19 4.67
N MET A 195 8.49 -37.49 4.95
CA MET A 195 8.12 -38.73 5.64
C MET A 195 8.50 -39.98 4.82
N GLY A 196 8.28 -39.97 3.51
CA GLY A 196 8.55 -41.10 2.62
C GLY A 196 10.04 -41.42 2.41
N THR A 197 10.93 -40.45 2.59
CA THR A 197 12.38 -40.65 2.47
C THR A 197 13.03 -41.29 3.71
N GLY A 198 12.26 -41.53 4.78
CA GLY A 198 12.80 -42.09 6.04
C GLY A 198 13.71 -41.13 6.81
N LEU A 199 13.78 -39.86 6.38
CA LEU A 199 14.62 -38.83 6.99
C LEU A 199 14.27 -38.57 8.46
N LEU A 200 12.99 -38.74 8.81
CA LEU A 200 12.52 -38.60 10.19
C LEU A 200 12.77 -39.84 11.07
N SER A 201 12.91 -41.03 10.46
CA SER A 201 13.14 -42.27 11.23
C SER A 201 14.56 -42.40 11.80
N GLY A 202 15.52 -41.60 11.33
CA GLY A 202 16.90 -41.61 11.84
C GLY A 202 17.16 -40.69 13.04
N ILE A 203 16.17 -39.91 13.49
CA ILE A 203 16.36 -38.89 14.54
C ILE A 203 16.21 -39.54 15.92
N HIS A 204 17.24 -40.27 16.37
CA HIS A 204 17.34 -40.70 17.76
C HIS A 204 18.08 -39.63 18.56
N LEU A 205 17.34 -38.64 19.06
CA LEU A 205 17.87 -37.69 20.03
C LEU A 205 17.95 -38.40 21.39
N GLY A 206 19.16 -38.66 21.86
CA GLY A 206 19.39 -39.09 23.25
C GLY A 206 18.91 -38.04 24.26
N ALA A 207 18.84 -38.42 25.53
CA ALA A 207 18.33 -37.54 26.60
C ALA A 207 19.12 -36.22 26.74
N ASP A 208 20.41 -36.21 26.38
CA ASP A 208 21.28 -35.03 26.36
C ASP A 208 22.01 -34.92 25.00
N PRO A 209 21.35 -34.42 23.94
CA PRO A 209 21.97 -34.33 22.63
C PRO A 209 22.97 -33.18 22.61
N SER A 210 24.22 -33.47 22.26
CA SER A 210 25.21 -32.42 22.04
C SER A 210 24.79 -31.50 20.88
N ALA A 211 25.11 -30.21 20.94
CA ALA A 211 24.73 -29.24 19.90
C ALA A 211 25.15 -29.67 18.48
N ARG A 212 26.27 -30.40 18.35
CA ARG A 212 26.72 -30.97 17.07
C ARG A 212 25.79 -32.08 16.56
N GLN A 213 25.36 -33.00 17.43
CA GLN A 213 24.42 -34.06 17.05
C GLN A 213 23.06 -33.49 16.61
N VAL A 214 22.57 -32.44 17.28
CA VAL A 214 21.35 -31.74 16.87
C VAL A 214 21.54 -31.10 15.49
N PHE A 215 22.68 -30.43 15.27
CA PHE A 215 22.96 -29.79 13.98
C PHE A 215 23.10 -30.81 12.84
N ASP A 216 23.81 -31.91 13.05
CA ASP A 216 23.99 -32.97 12.04
C ASP A 216 22.66 -33.65 11.69
N ALA A 217 21.77 -33.83 12.66
CA ALA A 217 20.41 -34.34 12.44
C ALA A 217 19.50 -33.34 11.70
N LEU A 218 19.66 -32.03 11.96
CA LEU A 218 18.86 -30.97 11.32
C LEU A 218 19.39 -30.55 9.94
N ALA A 219 20.70 -30.66 9.70
CA ALA A 219 21.34 -30.24 8.46
C ALA A 219 20.67 -30.76 7.18
N PRO A 220 20.32 -32.06 7.04
CA PRO A 220 19.65 -32.54 5.84
C PRO A 220 18.21 -32.02 5.73
N ILE A 221 17.50 -31.84 6.84
CA ILE A 221 16.15 -31.26 6.85
C ILE A 221 16.20 -29.80 6.40
N LEU A 222 17.13 -29.02 6.95
CA LEU A 222 17.37 -27.64 6.56
C LEU A 222 17.80 -27.53 5.10
N GLY A 223 18.63 -28.45 4.61
CA GLY A 223 19.03 -28.52 3.21
C GLY A 223 17.84 -28.75 2.27
N VAL A 224 16.99 -29.74 2.57
CA VAL A 224 15.77 -30.02 1.78
C VAL A 224 14.78 -28.87 1.85
N LEU A 225 14.54 -28.29 3.03
CA LEU A 225 13.65 -27.15 3.20
C LEU A 225 14.16 -25.91 2.44
N THR A 226 15.47 -25.66 2.48
CA THR A 226 16.09 -24.53 1.78
C THR A 226 16.01 -24.71 0.26
N LEU A 227 16.34 -25.90 -0.24
CA LEU A 227 16.23 -26.21 -1.67
C LEU A 227 14.77 -26.14 -2.14
N GLY A 228 13.85 -26.73 -1.39
CA GLY A 228 12.41 -26.69 -1.68
C GLY A 228 11.87 -25.26 -1.65
N GLY A 229 12.27 -24.44 -0.68
CA GLY A 229 11.93 -23.03 -0.59
C GLY A 229 12.46 -22.23 -1.78
N LEU A 230 13.70 -22.47 -2.20
CA LEU A 230 14.32 -21.81 -3.35
C LEU A 230 13.60 -22.16 -4.67
N VAL A 231 13.24 -23.43 -4.85
CA VAL A 231 12.42 -23.88 -5.99
C VAL A 231 11.02 -23.27 -5.95
N ALA A 232 10.38 -23.20 -4.77
CA ALA A 232 9.05 -22.61 -4.59
C ALA A 232 9.05 -21.07 -4.72
N THR A 233 10.20 -20.42 -4.58
CA THR A 233 10.30 -18.94 -4.66
C THR A 233 9.91 -18.43 -6.04
N VAL A 234 10.31 -19.11 -7.12
CA VAL A 234 9.98 -18.69 -8.50
C VAL A 234 8.46 -18.71 -8.77
N PRO A 235 7.72 -19.82 -8.56
CA PRO A 235 6.28 -19.84 -8.76
C PRO A 235 5.54 -18.94 -7.77
N LEU A 236 6.02 -18.84 -6.52
CA LEU A 236 5.41 -17.95 -5.53
C LEU A 236 5.59 -16.48 -5.92
N ALA A 237 6.79 -16.07 -6.36
CA ALA A 237 7.03 -14.72 -6.88
C ALA A 237 6.15 -14.42 -8.10
N TYR A 238 6.01 -15.40 -9.01
CA TYR A 238 5.13 -15.27 -10.17
C TYR A 238 3.66 -15.02 -9.77
N LEU A 239 3.19 -15.70 -8.71
CA LEU A 239 1.84 -15.58 -8.17
C LEU A 239 1.64 -14.29 -7.36
N LEU A 240 2.62 -13.90 -6.54
CA LEU A 240 2.51 -12.76 -5.62
C LEU A 240 2.68 -11.40 -6.31
N LEU A 241 3.47 -11.32 -7.39
CA LEU A 241 3.72 -10.05 -8.09
C LEU A 241 2.43 -9.36 -8.57
N PRO A 242 1.47 -10.04 -9.25
CA PRO A 242 0.18 -9.44 -9.58
C PRO A 242 -0.67 -9.11 -8.35
N LEU A 243 -0.61 -9.96 -7.31
CA LEU A 243 -1.39 -9.76 -6.08
C LEU A 243 -0.95 -8.52 -5.31
N TYR A 244 0.31 -8.11 -5.46
CA TYR A 244 0.82 -6.87 -4.90
C TYR A 244 0.11 -5.62 -5.45
N LEU A 245 -0.39 -5.67 -6.69
CA LEU A 245 -1.10 -4.56 -7.34
C LEU A 245 -2.59 -4.47 -6.94
N VAL A 246 -3.11 -5.46 -6.22
CA VAL A 246 -4.52 -5.49 -5.79
C VAL A 246 -4.87 -4.34 -4.86
N GLN A 247 -3.96 -4.00 -3.94
CA GLN A 247 -4.16 -2.88 -3.01
C GLN A 247 -4.21 -1.53 -3.73
N PRO A 248 -3.24 -1.19 -4.62
CA PRO A 248 -3.33 -0.02 -5.49
C PRO A 248 -4.62 0.07 -6.33
N GLU A 249 -5.07 -1.04 -6.94
CA GLU A 249 -6.29 -1.06 -7.77
C GLU A 249 -7.55 -0.75 -6.95
N LEU A 250 -7.67 -1.31 -5.73
CA LEU A 250 -8.78 -1.01 -4.81
C LEU A 250 -8.76 0.45 -4.31
N ALA A 251 -7.57 1.01 -4.09
CA ALA A 251 -7.41 2.38 -3.61
C ALA A 251 -7.73 3.41 -4.70
N TYR A 252 -7.49 3.06 -5.98
CA TYR A 252 -7.64 3.99 -7.09
C TYR A 252 -9.11 4.31 -7.41
N ASP A 253 -9.94 3.30 -7.72
CA ASP A 253 -11.32 3.55 -8.19
C ASP A 253 -12.22 3.98 -7.02
N ASP A 254 -13.02 5.04 -7.17
CA ASP A 254 -13.88 5.54 -6.08
C ASP A 254 -14.95 4.51 -5.68
N VAL A 255 -15.56 3.86 -6.68
CA VAL A 255 -16.47 2.74 -6.48
C VAL A 255 -15.65 1.46 -6.53
N ALA A 256 -15.70 0.67 -5.44
CA ALA A 256 -14.94 -0.57 -5.38
C ALA A 256 -15.43 -1.57 -6.45
N PRO A 257 -14.55 -2.03 -7.37
CA PRO A 257 -14.92 -3.06 -8.34
C PRO A 257 -15.17 -4.40 -7.64
N SER A 258 -15.77 -5.35 -8.36
CA SER A 258 -15.91 -6.72 -7.84
C SER A 258 -14.52 -7.34 -7.58
N PRO A 259 -14.34 -8.20 -6.55
CA PRO A 259 -13.04 -8.79 -6.22
C PRO A 259 -12.35 -9.51 -7.39
N VAL A 260 -13.14 -10.19 -8.23
CA VAL A 260 -12.65 -10.91 -9.41
C VAL A 260 -12.17 -9.94 -10.49
N GLU A 261 -12.86 -8.81 -10.67
CA GLU A 261 -12.46 -7.78 -11.63
C GLU A 261 -11.18 -7.08 -11.20
N VAL A 262 -11.03 -6.76 -9.90
CA VAL A 262 -9.78 -6.24 -9.32
C VAL A 262 -8.62 -7.19 -9.61
N LEU A 263 -8.83 -8.49 -9.39
CA LEU A 263 -7.81 -9.50 -9.64
C LEU A 263 -7.45 -9.56 -11.14
N ARG A 264 -8.46 -9.64 -12.02
CA ARG A 264 -8.26 -9.67 -13.48
C ARG A 264 -7.43 -8.48 -13.96
N ARG A 265 -7.76 -7.27 -13.49
CA ARG A 265 -7.03 -6.04 -13.83
C ARG A 265 -5.60 -6.05 -13.31
N SER A 266 -5.40 -6.50 -12.07
CA SER A 266 -4.07 -6.63 -11.48
C SER A 266 -3.18 -7.60 -12.29
N TRP A 267 -3.74 -8.71 -12.77
CA TRP A 267 -3.03 -9.63 -13.67
C TRP A 267 -2.76 -9.06 -15.07
N ALA A 268 -3.67 -8.25 -15.60
CA ALA A 268 -3.47 -7.56 -16.88
C ALA A 268 -2.36 -6.48 -16.78
N ALA A 269 -2.33 -5.74 -15.67
CA ALA A 269 -1.29 -4.76 -15.36
C ALA A 269 0.09 -5.43 -15.21
N ALA A 270 0.17 -6.57 -14.53
CA ALA A 270 1.42 -7.30 -14.33
C ALA A 270 1.95 -8.02 -15.59
N ARG A 271 1.14 -8.22 -16.63
CA ARG A 271 1.52 -9.01 -17.81
C ARG A 271 2.69 -8.36 -18.57
N GLY A 272 3.79 -9.09 -18.75
CA GLY A 272 4.97 -8.59 -19.47
C GLY A 272 5.85 -7.58 -18.71
N GLN A 273 5.48 -7.17 -17.49
CA GLN A 273 6.23 -6.20 -16.69
C GLN A 273 6.61 -6.72 -15.29
N ARG A 274 6.54 -8.04 -15.09
CA ARG A 274 6.79 -8.70 -13.78
C ARG A 274 8.17 -8.44 -13.20
N LEU A 275 9.21 -8.52 -14.04
CA LEU A 275 10.59 -8.27 -13.61
C LEU A 275 10.78 -6.82 -13.17
N SER A 276 10.13 -5.88 -13.87
CA SER A 276 10.16 -4.47 -13.54
C SER A 276 9.44 -4.20 -12.20
N ILE A 277 8.30 -4.84 -11.94
CA ILE A 277 7.61 -4.78 -10.64
C ILE A 277 8.50 -5.32 -9.53
N MET A 278 9.17 -6.46 -9.76
CA MET A 278 10.13 -7.02 -8.80
C MET A 278 11.29 -6.05 -8.53
N GLY A 279 11.81 -5.40 -9.58
CA GLY A 279 12.87 -4.39 -9.46
C GLY A 279 12.43 -3.19 -8.61
N VAL A 280 11.23 -2.65 -8.83
CA VAL A 280 10.68 -1.55 -8.02
C VAL A 280 10.47 -2.00 -6.57
N ALA A 281 9.94 -3.20 -6.34
CA ALA A 281 9.75 -3.74 -5.00
C ALA A 281 11.08 -3.95 -4.25
N LEU A 282 12.11 -4.44 -4.94
CA LEU A 282 13.45 -4.61 -4.38
C LEU A 282 14.08 -3.25 -4.04
N MET A 283 13.97 -2.26 -4.92
CA MET A 283 14.45 -0.90 -4.65
C MET A 283 13.69 -0.25 -3.49
N ALA A 284 12.37 -0.41 -3.41
CA ALA A 284 11.56 0.03 -2.28
C ALA A 284 12.04 -0.61 -0.97
N GLY A 285 12.34 -1.91 -0.98
CA GLY A 285 12.92 -2.63 0.17
C GLY A 285 14.29 -2.10 0.58
N LEU A 286 15.18 -1.82 -0.39
CA LEU A 286 16.50 -1.25 -0.14
C LEU A 286 16.43 0.16 0.46
N ILE A 287 15.47 0.98 0.04
CA ILE A 287 15.23 2.32 0.60
C ILE A 287 14.80 2.22 2.07
N ILE A 288 13.89 1.30 2.38
CA ILE A 288 13.44 1.07 3.76
C ILE A 288 14.61 0.54 4.62
N MET A 289 15.39 -0.41 4.10
CA MET A 289 16.60 -0.94 4.75
C MET A 289 17.64 0.16 5.01
N ALA A 290 17.90 1.04 4.04
CA ALA A 290 18.78 2.18 4.23
C ALA A 290 18.24 3.13 5.32
N GLY A 291 16.93 3.38 5.35
CA GLY A 291 16.27 4.13 6.41
C GLY A 291 16.43 3.52 7.80
N PHE A 292 16.45 2.18 7.89
CA PHE A 292 16.72 1.45 9.13
C PHE A 292 18.15 1.67 9.61
N LEU A 293 19.14 1.61 8.71
CA LEU A 293 20.55 1.86 9.03
C LEU A 293 20.80 3.30 9.51
N VAL A 294 19.97 4.27 9.12
CA VAL A 294 19.98 5.65 9.63
C VAL A 294 19.12 5.77 10.89
N CYS A 295 19.45 4.97 11.90
CA CYS A 295 18.89 5.03 13.27
C CYS A 295 17.35 4.89 13.37
N CYS A 296 16.71 4.11 12.49
CA CYS A 296 15.25 3.92 12.42
C CYS A 296 14.42 5.17 12.08
N VAL A 297 14.92 6.39 12.31
CA VAL A 297 14.25 7.65 11.96
C VAL A 297 14.05 7.75 10.45
N GLY A 298 15.01 7.22 9.66
CA GLY A 298 14.91 7.16 8.21
C GLY A 298 13.86 6.20 7.66
N VAL A 299 13.33 5.28 8.47
CA VAL A 299 12.32 4.29 8.01
C VAL A 299 11.02 4.99 7.62
N ILE A 300 10.60 6.01 8.36
CA ILE A 300 9.35 6.74 8.09
C ILE A 300 9.37 7.42 6.70
N PRO A 301 10.34 8.30 6.39
CA PRO A 301 10.43 8.88 5.05
C PRO A 301 10.76 7.84 3.97
N GLY A 302 11.55 6.81 4.30
CA GLY A 302 11.85 5.71 3.37
C GLY A 302 10.62 4.92 2.94
N MET A 303 9.72 4.62 3.89
CA MET A 303 8.43 3.99 3.61
C MET A 303 7.52 4.91 2.79
N ALA A 304 7.48 6.21 3.07
CA ALA A 304 6.70 7.16 2.30
C ALA A 304 7.13 7.18 0.82
N LEU A 305 8.44 7.23 0.57
CA LEU A 305 9.00 7.19 -0.77
C LEU A 305 8.74 5.83 -1.45
N ALA A 306 8.89 4.72 -0.73
CA ALA A 306 8.55 3.39 -1.23
C ALA A 306 7.09 3.30 -1.70
N GLN A 307 6.14 3.80 -0.89
CA GLN A 307 4.71 3.82 -1.26
C GLN A 307 4.44 4.72 -2.47
N LEU A 308 5.12 5.86 -2.60
CA LEU A 308 5.03 6.69 -3.81
C LEU A 308 5.54 5.96 -5.06
N LEU A 309 6.65 5.22 -4.96
CA LEU A 309 7.18 4.44 -6.09
C LEU A 309 6.21 3.34 -6.51
N ILE A 310 5.59 2.66 -5.55
CA ILE A 310 4.60 1.61 -5.82
C ILE A 310 3.36 2.22 -6.49
N ALA A 311 2.85 3.34 -5.96
CA ALA A 311 1.71 4.05 -6.54
C ALA A 311 2.03 4.58 -7.95
N GLY A 312 3.20 5.18 -8.16
CA GLY A 312 3.61 5.70 -9.47
C GLY A 312 3.82 4.59 -10.50
N MET A 313 4.42 3.46 -10.09
CA MET A 313 4.54 2.27 -10.93
C MET A 313 3.16 1.75 -11.33
N PHE A 314 2.21 1.67 -10.39
CA PHE A 314 0.85 1.25 -10.69
C PHE A 314 0.18 2.17 -11.72
N LEU A 315 0.31 3.48 -11.56
CA LEU A 315 -0.21 4.46 -12.53
C LEU A 315 0.41 4.29 -13.93
N ALA A 316 1.71 4.02 -14.00
CA ALA A 316 2.41 3.79 -15.27
C ALA A 316 1.99 2.47 -15.96
N LEU A 317 1.75 1.40 -15.19
CA LEU A 317 1.43 0.08 -15.71
C LEU A 317 -0.04 -0.06 -16.14
N ARG A 318 -0.92 0.78 -15.58
CA ARG A 318 -2.34 0.75 -15.91
C ARG A 318 -2.52 1.26 -17.33
N ALA A 319 -3.25 0.49 -18.14
CA ALA A 319 -3.67 0.98 -19.45
C ALA A 319 -4.56 2.23 -19.25
N PRO A 320 -4.39 3.30 -20.05
CA PRO A 320 -5.38 4.35 -20.13
C PRO A 320 -6.73 3.68 -20.34
N ARG A 321 -7.70 3.94 -19.46
CA ARG A 321 -9.06 3.45 -19.70
C ARG A 321 -9.48 4.03 -21.05
N ASP A 322 -10.10 3.20 -21.88
CA ASP A 322 -10.97 3.69 -22.95
C ASP A 322 -12.17 4.41 -22.30
N GLU A 323 -11.93 5.57 -21.68
CA GLU A 323 -12.97 6.52 -21.25
C GLU A 323 -13.71 7.12 -22.46
N ALA A 324 -13.39 6.66 -23.68
CA ALA A 324 -14.01 7.04 -24.94
C ALA A 324 -15.09 6.08 -25.46
N THR A 325 -15.37 4.92 -24.82
CA THR A 325 -16.40 3.97 -25.34
C THR A 325 -17.77 4.02 -24.66
N GLU A 326 -17.99 4.93 -23.71
CA GLU A 326 -19.35 5.24 -23.20
C GLU A 326 -19.70 6.71 -23.36
N SER A 327 -19.54 7.24 -24.59
CA SER A 327 -20.57 8.17 -25.06
C SER A 327 -21.85 7.37 -25.19
N PHE A 328 -22.69 7.37 -24.16
CA PHE A 328 -24.07 6.91 -24.28
C PHE A 328 -24.68 7.54 -25.55
N PRO A 329 -25.16 6.75 -26.53
CA PRO A 329 -26.08 7.30 -27.50
C PRO A 329 -27.33 7.73 -26.71
N GLY A 330 -27.71 8.99 -26.91
CA GLY A 330 -28.89 9.59 -26.28
C GLY A 330 -30.20 8.92 -26.65
#